data_AF-A0A443IEE7-F1
#
_entry.id   AF-A0A443IEE7-F1
#
_cell.length_a   1.000
_cell.length_b   1.000
_cell.length_c   1.000
_cell.angle_alpha   90.00
_cell.angle_beta   90.00
_cell.angle_gamma   90.00
#
_symmetry.space_group_name_H-M   'P 1'
#
loop_
_entity.id
_entity.type
_entity.pdbx_description
1 polymer ?
#
loop_
_entity_poly.entity_id
_entity_poly.type
_entity_poly.pdbx_seq_one_letter_code
_entity_poly.pdbx_strand_id
1 'polypeptide(L)' 'MQLLAKQRYKIIGFTASVGAAYRQKLLSLGLLPGSVFNVVRIAPLGDPLQIETRRVSLMLRKKDLALLQLEPLGEQEKA' A
#
# COMPACT_ATOMS: atom_id res chain seq x y z
N MET A 1 -12.01 3.69 2.45
CA MET A 1 -11.70 3.17 1.10
C MET A 1 -11.43 1.68 1.18
N GLN A 2 -12.12 0.88 0.38
CA GLN A 2 -11.94 -0.56 0.30
C GLN A 2 -11.00 -0.84 -0.87
N LEU A 3 -9.88 -1.51 -0.60
CA LEU A 3 -8.92 -1.91 -1.63
C LEU A 3 -9.45 -3.18 -2.32
N LEU A 4 -9.22 -3.28 -3.62
CA LEU A 4 -9.59 -4.44 -4.41
C LEU A 4 -8.36 -5.34 -4.57
N ALA A 5 -8.58 -6.65 -4.40
CA ALA A 5 -7.56 -7.64 -4.70
C ALA A 5 -7.22 -7.60 -6.20
N LYS A 6 -5.97 -7.89 -6.55
CA LYS A 6 -5.45 -7.90 -7.94
C LYS A 6 -5.44 -6.53 -8.63
N GLN A 7 -5.55 -5.43 -7.89
CA GLN A 7 -5.48 -4.07 -8.41
C GLN A 7 -4.12 -3.41 -8.12
N ARG A 8 -3.71 -2.46 -8.97
CA ARG A 8 -2.52 -1.62 -8.74
C ARG A 8 -2.89 -0.33 -8.01
N TYR A 9 -2.05 0.05 -7.06
CA TYR A 9 -2.16 1.34 -6.38
C TYR A 9 -0.82 2.05 -6.37
N LYS A 10 -0.87 3.37 -6.55
CA LYS A 10 0.27 4.27 -6.39
C LYS A 10 0.21 4.95 -5.04
N ILE A 11 1.32 4.98 -4.32
CA ILE A 11 1.46 5.82 -3.14
C ILE A 11 1.63 7.25 -3.64
N ILE A 12 0.67 8.12 -3.37
CA ILE A 12 0.77 9.56 -3.68
C ILE A 12 1.39 10.34 -2.52
N GLY A 13 1.23 9.85 -1.30
CA GLY A 13 1.75 10.53 -0.11
C GLY A 13 1.34 9.85 1.19
N PHE A 14 1.50 10.58 2.27
CA PHE A 14 1.02 10.18 3.59
C PHE A 14 -0.04 11.18 4.05
N THR A 15 -1.02 10.71 4.81
CA THR A 15 -2.01 11.58 5.43
C THR A 15 -1.36 12.53 6.44
N ALA A 16 -1.96 13.70 6.66
CA ALA A 16 -1.48 14.68 7.63
C ALA A 16 -1.48 14.14 9.09
N SER A 17 -2.28 13.11 9.37
CA SER A 17 -2.34 12.43 10.67
C SER A 17 -1.19 11.44 10.91
N VAL A 18 -0.28 11.22 9.96
CA VAL A 18 0.88 10.36 10.19
C VAL A 18 1.88 11.08 11.09
N GLY A 19 2.24 10.47 12.23
CA GLY A 19 3.32 11.00 13.07
C GLY A 19 4.66 10.96 12.34
N ALA A 20 5.54 11.93 12.60
CA ALA A 20 6.86 12.04 11.95
C ALA A 20 7.70 10.75 12.08
N ALA A 21 7.69 10.13 13.27
CA ALA A 21 8.39 8.86 13.51
C ALA A 21 7.86 7.72 12.63
N TYR A 22 6.54 7.66 12.40
CA TYR A 22 5.92 6.62 11.60
C TYR A 22 6.18 6.84 10.10
N ARG A 23 6.13 8.10 9.64
CA ARG A 23 6.56 8.46 8.28
C ARG A 23 7.99 7.99 8.02
N GLN A 24 8.91 8.25 8.94
CA GLN A 24 10.30 7.84 8.79
C GLN A 24 10.47 6.32 8.75
N LYS A 25 9.67 5.59 9.52
CA LYS A 25 9.62 4.12 9.47
C LYS A 25 9.11 3.61 8.11
N LEU A 26 8.02 4.19 7.58
CA LEU A 26 7.48 3.83 6.27
C LEU A 26 8.49 4.12 5.14
N LEU A 27 9.18 5.27 5.20
CA LEU A 27 10.25 5.62 4.28
C LEU A 27 11.41 4.61 4.35
N SER A 28 11.80 4.19 5.56
CA SER A 28 12.85 3.18 5.76
C SER A 28 12.44 1.79 5.25
N LEU A 29 11.14 1.48 5.22
CA LEU A 29 10.58 0.26 4.64
C LEU A 29 10.47 0.33 3.09
N GLY A 30 10.78 1.47 2.48
CA GLY A 30 10.69 1.66 1.03
C GLY A 30 9.30 2.06 0.53
N LEU A 31 8.36 2.39 1.43
CA LEU A 31 7.03 2.90 1.07
C LEU A 31 7.11 4.41 0.80
N LEU A 32 7.72 4.74 -0.33
CA LEU A 32 7.97 6.10 -0.78
C LEU A 32 6.80 6.63 -1.63
N PRO A 33 6.45 7.93 -1.52
CA PRO A 33 5.54 8.57 -2.47
C PRO A 33 6.09 8.44 -3.89
N GLY A 34 5.24 8.03 -4.82
CA GLY A 34 5.56 7.66 -6.19
C GLY A 34 5.66 6.15 -6.44
N SER A 35 5.81 5.32 -5.39
CA SER A 35 5.89 3.87 -5.57
C SER A 35 4.56 3.24 -5.94
N VAL A 36 4.61 2.27 -6.83
CA VAL A 36 3.46 1.47 -7.27
C VAL A 36 3.57 0.06 -6.69
N PHE A 37 2.47 -0.44 -6.18
CA PHE A 37 2.36 -1.80 -5.68
C PHE A 37 1.07 -2.46 -6.14
N ASN A 38 1.07 -3.78 -6.10
CA ASN A 38 -0.04 -4.61 -6.52
C ASN A 38 -0.62 -5.30 -5.29
N VAL A 39 -1.94 -5.31 -5.17
CA VAL A 39 -2.60 -6.05 -4.09
C VAL A 39 -2.67 -7.51 -4.51
N VAL A 40 -1.89 -8.37 -3.87
CA VAL A 40 -1.89 -9.81 -4.17
C VAL A 40 -3.16 -10.44 -3.62
N ARG A 41 -3.40 -10.23 -2.33
CA ARG A 41 -4.57 -10.74 -1.63
C ARG A 41 -4.88 -9.92 -0.40
N ILE A 42 -6.12 -9.99 0.03
CA ILE A 42 -6.61 -9.42 1.28
C ILE A 42 -6.89 -10.60 2.20
N ALA A 43 -6.50 -10.51 3.47
CA ALA A 43 -6.90 -11.51 4.44
C ALA A 43 -8.45 -11.65 4.46
N PRO A 44 -8.99 -12.85 4.75
CA PRO A 44 -10.43 -13.10 4.75
C PRO A 44 -11.20 -12.17 5.73
N LEU A 45 -10.55 -11.73 6.80
CA LEU A 45 -11.10 -10.77 7.77
C LEU A 45 -10.87 -9.30 7.40
N GLY A 46 -10.26 -9.03 6.24
CA GLY A 46 -9.97 -7.67 5.74
C GLY A 46 -8.65 -7.06 6.21
N ASP A 47 -7.91 -7.70 7.11
CA ASP A 47 -6.58 -7.31 7.58
C ASP A 47 -5.77 -8.54 8.00
N PRO A 48 -4.46 -8.63 7.71
CA PRO A 48 -3.63 -7.71 6.91
C PRO A 48 -3.79 -7.87 5.39
N LEU A 49 -3.34 -6.86 4.65
CA LEU A 49 -3.32 -6.82 3.19
C LEU A 49 -1.92 -7.20 2.68
N GLN A 50 -1.86 -8.15 1.76
CA GLN A 50 -0.60 -8.53 1.11
C GLN A 50 -0.42 -7.73 -0.17
N ILE A 51 0.67 -6.97 -0.22
CA ILE A 51 1.08 -6.23 -1.41
C ILE A 51 2.38 -6.77 -1.96
N GLU A 52 2.52 -6.65 -3.27
CA GLU A 52 3.72 -6.97 -3.99
C GLU A 52 4.18 -5.74 -4.74
N THR A 53 5.40 -5.32 -4.43
CA THR A 53 6.12 -4.28 -5.16
C THR A 53 7.04 -4.95 -6.19
N ARG A 54 7.70 -4.14 -7.02
CA ARG A 54 8.65 -4.66 -8.03
C ARG A 54 9.84 -5.43 -7.45
N ARG A 55 10.18 -5.23 -6.17
CA ARG A 55 11.38 -5.82 -5.55
C ARG A 55 11.08 -6.72 -4.35
N VAL A 56 9.96 -6.49 -3.65
CA VAL A 56 9.62 -7.19 -2.41
C VAL A 56 8.11 -7.34 -2.24
N SER A 57 7.69 -8.43 -1.60
CA SER A 57 6.33 -8.62 -1.09
C SER A 57 6.26 -8.21 0.38
N LEU A 58 5.34 -7.32 0.72
CA LEU A 58 5.17 -6.78 2.07
C LEU A 58 3.72 -6.97 2.53
N MET A 59 3.52 -7.17 3.83
CA MET A 59 2.19 -7.13 4.43
C MET A 59 1.98 -5.77 5.07
N LEU A 60 0.94 -5.07 4.62
CA LEU A 60 0.48 -3.85 5.29
C LEU A 60 -0.75 -4.14 6.13
N ARG A 61 -0.78 -3.54 7.31
CA ARG A 61 -2.00 -3.50 8.10
C ARG A 61 -2.91 -2.39 7.60
N LYS A 62 -4.20 -2.53 7.86
CA LYS A 62 -5.24 -1.55 7.60
C LYS A 62 -4.95 -0.21 8.28
N LYS A 63 -4.27 -0.26 9.44
CA LYS A 63 -3.78 0.94 10.15
C LYS A 63 -2.72 1.68 9.33
N ASP A 64 -1.77 0.97 8.73
CA ASP A 64 -0.76 1.56 7.86
C ASP A 64 -1.38 2.15 6.58
N LEU A 65 -2.33 1.43 5.98
CA LEU A 65 -3.05 1.87 4.79
C LEU A 65 -3.88 3.13 5.05
N ALA A 66 -4.50 3.25 6.23
CA ALA A 66 -5.23 4.46 6.62
C ALA A 66 -4.32 5.69 6.73
N LEU A 67 -3.01 5.48 6.93
CA LEU A 67 -2.01 6.56 6.99
C LEU A 67 -1.43 6.90 5.62
N LEU A 68 -1.66 6.07 4.61
CA LEU A 68 -1.14 6.24 3.25
C LEU A 68 -2.21 6.81 2.34
N GLN A 69 -1.82 7.74 1.49
CA GLN A 69 -2.66 8.18 0.38
C GLN A 69 -2.31 7.32 -0.84
N LEU A 70 -3.34 6.66 -1.37
CA LEU A 70 -3.23 5.71 -2.47
C LEU A 70 -4.12 6.13 -3.61
N GLU A 71 -3.61 6.01 -4.84
CA GLU A 71 -4.34 6.27 -6.07
C GLU A 71 -4.47 4.97 -6.88
N PRO A 72 -5.69 4.56 -7.28
CA PRO A 72 -5.87 3.38 -8.12
C PRO A 72 -5.31 3.62 -9.52
N LEU A 73 -4.43 2.73 -9.98
CA LEU A 73 -3.79 2.81 -11.31
C LEU A 73 -4.44 1.91 -12.37
N GLY A 74 -5.56 1.25 -12.04
CA GLY A 74 -6.24 0.29 -12.93
C GLY A 74 -5.89 -1.16 -12.64
N GLU A 75 -6.47 -2.07 -13.43
CA GLU A 75 -6.29 -3.52 -13.27
C GLU A 75 -4.86 -3.96 -13.65
N GLN A 76 -4.38 -4.98 -12.96
CA GLN A 76 -3.19 -5.70 -13.39
C GLN A 76 -3.51 -6.45 -14.69
N GLU A 77 -3.26 -5.83 -15.85
CA GLU A 77 -3.03 -6.58 -17.09
C GLU A 77 -1.79 -7.46 -16.86
N LYS A 78 -2.04 -8.74 -16.57
CA LYS A 78 -1.04 -9.80 -16.71
C LYS A 78 -0.88 -10.03 -18.21
N ALA A 79 0.25 -9.58 -18.75
CA ALA A 79 0.76 -10.07 -20.02
C ALA A 79 1.09 -11.57 -19.92
#